data_AF-A0AAV2E7B3-F1
#
_entry.id   AF-A0AAV2E7B3-F1
#
_cell.length_a   1.000
_cell.length_b   1.000
_cell.length_c   1.000
_cell.angle_alpha   90.00
_cell.angle_beta   90.00
_cell.angle_gamma   90.00
#
_symmetry.space_group_name_H-M   'P 1'
#
loop_
_entity.id
_entity.type
_entity.pdbx_description
1 polymer ?
#
loop_
_entity_poly.entity_id
_entity_poly.type
_entity_poly.pdbx_seq_one_letter_code
_entity_poly.pdbx_strand_id
1 'polypeptide(L)'
;MLHLSFHFDRESEAPSASRPRRGGRSKSTSIPTPAPSSAPSSDPAPAPSTGTTNVPPAQTIDEETISRKRKEKSDVWPHFKRFKKDGVDKARCIYCNGVLMAPTKYGTSTLQNHKDSCLEKIEKGELIVDHLSSSRGQVHTLGTWKFDQIDARRALAEMIIVDELPFRYVEHEGFKRFMARVCPMFVLPSCQTVREDCIKVFFENRELLKDYFKTKCLGMVSLTTDTWTSLSNLNYMCITAHFIGRDWKLHKRIINFVQVTKHSGSEIGKQLASCLVEWGIRKVFCITMDNASVNDVVAIHMKEQLKEWGSDILDGKYLQMRCVAHIINLAVKDGLKETGKSVERVRESVKWVKSTPARSRKFKDCIEFEKIVSKKFVSLDVATRWNSTYLMLESAKPFEKAFQTLARNDKKFKKHLNEKKIWK
;
A
#
# COMPACT_ATOMS: atom_id res chain seq x y z
N MET A 1 -2.08 13.60 2.04
CA MET A 1 -1.91 13.88 3.48
C MET A 1 -1.49 12.62 4.23
N LEU A 2 -2.34 11.59 4.34
CA LEU A 2 -2.11 10.41 5.18
C LEU A 2 -0.87 9.55 4.86
N HIS A 3 -0.50 9.40 3.59
CA HIS A 3 0.64 8.63 3.08
C HIS A 3 1.97 8.83 3.83
N LEU A 4 2.19 9.97 4.50
CA LEU A 4 3.52 10.45 4.91
C LEU A 4 3.75 10.48 6.43
N SER A 5 2.90 9.78 7.19
CA SER A 5 3.09 9.49 8.63
C SER A 5 3.35 8.00 8.93
N PHE A 6 2.92 7.09 8.06
CA PHE A 6 2.81 5.65 8.34
C PHE A 6 4.00 4.78 7.92
N HIS A 7 5.01 5.30 7.23
CA HIS A 7 6.25 4.53 7.01
C HIS A 7 7.03 4.37 8.32
N PHE A 8 7.00 3.12 8.80
CA PHE A 8 7.71 2.58 9.94
C PHE A 8 8.50 1.35 9.45
N ASP A 9 9.82 1.32 9.71
CA ASP A 9 10.70 0.15 9.59
C ASP A 9 10.68 -0.70 8.28
N ARG A 10 10.73 -0.05 7.09
CA ARG A 10 11.18 -0.69 5.84
C ARG A 10 11.97 0.24 4.90
N GLU A 11 13.25 0.48 5.22
CA GLU A 11 14.34 0.74 4.25
C GLU A 11 15.71 0.76 4.96
N SER A 12 16.31 -0.40 5.19
CA SER A 12 17.70 -0.51 5.71
C SER A 12 18.40 -1.86 5.42
N GLU A 13 18.02 -2.56 4.34
CA GLU A 13 18.79 -3.70 3.82
C GLU A 13 19.40 -3.36 2.46
N ALA A 14 20.73 -3.38 2.38
CA ALA A 14 21.45 -3.17 1.12
C ALA A 14 21.43 -4.45 0.27
N PRO A 15 21.09 -4.38 -1.04
CA PRO A 15 21.02 -5.58 -1.88
C PRO A 15 22.40 -6.16 -2.16
N SER A 16 22.73 -7.27 -1.50
CA SER A 16 23.95 -8.04 -1.74
C SER A 16 23.98 -8.60 -3.17
N ALA A 17 25.09 -8.38 -3.89
CA ALA A 17 25.21 -8.79 -5.29
C ALA A 17 25.22 -10.32 -5.47
N SER A 18 24.39 -10.83 -6.37
CA SER A 18 24.41 -12.23 -6.82
C SER A 18 24.42 -12.34 -8.35
N ARG A 19 25.15 -13.33 -8.88
CA ARG A 19 25.38 -13.52 -10.32
C ARG A 19 24.18 -14.20 -11.01
N PRO A 20 23.93 -13.93 -12.31
CA PRO A 20 22.80 -14.51 -13.04
C PRO A 20 23.01 -16.00 -13.38
N ARG A 21 21.95 -16.80 -13.26
CA ARG A 21 21.85 -18.15 -13.87
C ARG A 21 21.15 -18.08 -15.25
N ARG A 22 21.49 -19.01 -16.13
CA ARG A 22 21.03 -19.08 -17.53
C ARG A 22 19.61 -19.66 -17.66
N GLY A 23 18.84 -19.09 -18.60
CA GLY A 23 18.06 -19.82 -19.60
C GLY A 23 16.92 -20.75 -19.15
N GLY A 24 15.67 -20.29 -19.32
CA GLY A 24 14.45 -21.13 -19.36
C GLY A 24 13.58 -20.73 -20.55
N ARG A 25 12.95 -21.71 -21.22
CA ARG A 25 12.25 -21.50 -22.51
C ARG A 25 10.77 -21.18 -22.29
N SER A 26 10.20 -20.37 -23.18
CA SER A 26 8.78 -19.97 -23.16
C SER A 26 7.82 -21.08 -23.58
N LYS A 27 6.58 -21.03 -23.05
CA LYS A 27 5.36 -21.37 -23.81
C LYS A 27 4.17 -20.58 -23.25
N SER A 28 3.27 -20.17 -24.14
CA SER A 28 1.99 -19.51 -23.83
C SER A 28 0.84 -20.46 -24.14
N THR A 29 -0.31 -20.26 -23.48
CA THR A 29 -1.62 -20.75 -23.96
C THR A 29 -2.74 -19.93 -23.31
N SER A 30 -3.95 -19.97 -23.88
CA SER A 30 -5.02 -18.99 -23.68
C SER A 30 -6.27 -19.52 -22.96
N ILE A 31 -7.04 -18.61 -22.38
CA ILE A 31 -8.36 -18.84 -21.76
C ILE A 31 -9.41 -19.11 -22.87
N PRO A 32 -10.41 -19.96 -22.60
CA PRO A 32 -11.80 -19.53 -22.85
C PRO A 32 -12.80 -19.90 -21.73
N THR A 33 -13.86 -19.09 -21.63
CA THR A 33 -15.14 -19.32 -20.90
C THR A 33 -16.28 -19.22 -21.95
N PRO A 34 -17.53 -19.74 -21.75
CA PRO A 34 -18.43 -19.38 -20.64
C PRO A 34 -19.35 -20.53 -20.11
N ALA A 35 -20.46 -20.18 -19.45
CA ALA A 35 -21.42 -21.01 -18.67
C ALA A 35 -22.68 -21.42 -19.52
N PRO A 36 -23.90 -21.83 -19.02
CA PRO A 36 -24.48 -21.75 -17.65
C PRO A 36 -25.44 -22.90 -17.14
N SER A 37 -25.99 -22.70 -15.93
CA SER A 37 -27.39 -22.97 -15.46
C SER A 37 -27.81 -24.22 -14.62
N SER A 38 -28.49 -23.91 -13.48
CA SER A 38 -29.63 -24.56 -12.77
C SER A 38 -29.59 -25.97 -12.13
N ALA A 39 -30.27 -26.07 -10.98
CA ALA A 39 -30.75 -27.28 -10.27
C ALA A 39 -32.30 -27.19 -10.06
N PRO A 40 -33.02 -28.17 -9.46
CA PRO A 40 -33.37 -28.03 -8.03
C PRO A 40 -33.65 -29.30 -7.16
N SER A 41 -33.66 -29.04 -5.83
CA SER A 41 -34.13 -29.75 -4.60
C SER A 41 -35.11 -30.95 -4.56
N SER A 42 -34.98 -31.81 -3.51
CA SER A 42 -36.04 -32.09 -2.49
C SER A 42 -35.58 -32.96 -1.28
N ASP A 43 -36.31 -32.87 -0.14
CA ASP A 43 -36.10 -33.45 1.23
C ASP A 43 -37.28 -34.41 1.62
N PRO A 44 -37.45 -35.14 2.80
CA PRO A 44 -37.28 -34.68 4.22
C PRO A 44 -37.02 -35.74 5.38
N ALA A 45 -37.20 -35.32 6.67
CA ALA A 45 -36.95 -36.02 7.98
C ALA A 45 -38.11 -36.95 8.50
N PRO A 46 -38.46 -37.26 9.80
CA PRO A 46 -37.89 -37.08 11.17
C PRO A 46 -37.72 -38.40 12.03
N ALA A 47 -37.38 -38.34 13.35
CA ALA A 47 -36.86 -39.42 14.26
C ALA A 47 -37.93 -40.35 14.97
N PRO A 48 -37.96 -40.81 16.28
CA PRO A 48 -37.22 -40.50 17.55
C PRO A 48 -36.90 -41.67 18.58
N SER A 49 -36.47 -41.30 19.82
CA SER A 49 -36.72 -41.84 21.21
C SER A 49 -36.07 -43.11 21.89
N THR A 50 -35.58 -42.89 23.13
CA THR A 50 -35.47 -43.76 24.38
C THR A 50 -34.58 -45.04 24.51
N GLY A 51 -33.93 -45.22 25.70
CA GLY A 51 -33.44 -46.51 26.28
C GLY A 51 -32.11 -46.53 27.09
N THR A 52 -32.14 -46.87 28.39
CA THR A 52 -31.14 -46.69 29.51
C THR A 52 -29.94 -47.70 29.65
N THR A 53 -29.00 -47.40 30.59
CA THR A 53 -28.12 -48.30 31.44
C THR A 53 -26.72 -48.85 31.02
N ASN A 54 -25.65 -48.17 31.51
CA ASN A 54 -24.37 -48.58 32.17
C ASN A 54 -23.48 -49.82 31.84
N VAL A 55 -22.17 -49.49 31.61
CA VAL A 55 -20.89 -50.12 32.11
C VAL A 55 -20.30 -51.38 31.39
N PRO A 56 -18.95 -51.53 31.24
CA PRO A 56 -18.32 -52.27 30.13
C PRO A 56 -17.40 -53.47 30.53
N PRO A 57 -16.72 -54.12 29.55
CA PRO A 57 -15.24 -54.05 29.58
C PRO A 57 -14.53 -53.91 28.18
N ALA A 58 -13.19 -54.04 28.24
CA ALA A 58 -12.09 -53.64 27.35
C ALA A 58 -12.00 -54.08 25.85
N GLN A 59 -11.32 -53.19 25.09
CA GLN A 59 -10.27 -53.38 24.05
C GLN A 59 -10.54 -53.82 22.57
N THR A 60 -9.91 -53.01 21.68
CA THR A 60 -9.35 -53.24 20.33
C THR A 60 -10.17 -53.71 19.11
N ILE A 61 -10.40 -52.74 18.19
CA ILE A 61 -10.07 -52.73 16.74
C ILE A 61 -10.51 -53.95 15.88
N ASP A 62 -11.44 -53.76 14.92
CA ASP A 62 -11.10 -53.52 13.50
C ASP A 62 -12.32 -53.09 12.62
N GLU A 63 -12.11 -52.85 11.33
CA GLU A 63 -13.10 -52.43 10.30
C GLU A 63 -14.00 -53.61 9.80
N GLU A 64 -15.10 -53.48 9.03
CA GLU A 64 -15.44 -52.48 7.99
C GLU A 64 -16.98 -52.30 7.73
N THR A 65 -17.38 -52.27 6.44
CA THR A 65 -18.65 -52.02 5.71
C THR A 65 -19.92 -52.83 6.14
N ILE A 66 -21.20 -52.56 5.81
CA ILE A 66 -22.03 -51.49 5.15
C ILE A 66 -23.49 -51.63 5.68
N SER A 67 -24.29 -50.53 5.84
CA SER A 67 -25.75 -50.50 5.56
C SER A 67 -26.37 -49.09 5.68
N ARG A 68 -27.68 -48.94 5.38
CA ARG A 68 -28.40 -47.66 5.22
C ARG A 68 -28.72 -46.96 6.56
N LYS A 69 -28.64 -45.62 6.59
CA LYS A 69 -28.88 -44.80 7.78
C LYS A 69 -30.29 -44.94 8.35
N ARG A 70 -30.39 -45.35 9.62
CA ARG A 70 -31.59 -45.21 10.47
C ARG A 70 -31.59 -43.79 11.07
N LYS A 71 -32.74 -43.12 11.10
CA LYS A 71 -32.84 -41.76 11.66
C LYS A 71 -32.54 -41.78 13.16
N GLU A 72 -31.77 -40.80 13.62
CA GLU A 72 -31.07 -40.88 14.90
C GLU A 72 -31.95 -40.39 16.06
N LYS A 73 -31.94 -41.11 17.19
CA LYS A 73 -32.98 -41.01 18.23
C LYS A 73 -32.84 -39.83 19.22
N SER A 74 -31.83 -38.98 19.08
CA SER A 74 -31.54 -37.86 19.99
C SER A 74 -31.23 -36.55 19.25
N ASP A 75 -31.73 -35.48 19.85
CA ASP A 75 -31.51 -34.05 19.64
C ASP A 75 -30.04 -33.58 19.76
N VAL A 76 -29.11 -34.45 20.14
CA VAL A 76 -27.68 -34.11 20.16
C VAL A 76 -27.06 -34.11 18.77
N TRP A 77 -27.52 -34.99 17.87
CA TRP A 77 -26.82 -35.28 16.60
C TRP A 77 -26.74 -34.11 15.61
N PRO A 78 -27.67 -33.13 15.55
CA PRO A 78 -27.49 -31.91 14.76
C PRO A 78 -26.20 -31.14 15.07
N HIS A 79 -25.61 -31.34 16.26
CA HIS A 79 -24.41 -30.65 16.73
C HIS A 79 -23.11 -31.46 16.51
N PHE A 80 -23.18 -32.67 15.93
CA PHE A 80 -22.02 -33.54 15.70
C PHE A 80 -22.01 -34.28 14.36
N LYS A 81 -20.88 -34.25 13.65
CA LYS A 81 -20.64 -35.04 12.43
C LYS A 81 -20.07 -36.42 12.79
N ARG A 82 -20.87 -37.48 12.65
CA ARG A 82 -20.43 -38.88 12.85
C ARG A 82 -19.51 -39.36 11.71
N PHE A 83 -18.52 -40.18 12.05
CA PHE A 83 -17.59 -40.86 11.13
C PHE A 83 -17.04 -42.13 11.79
N LYS A 84 -16.69 -43.16 11.02
CA LYS A 84 -15.87 -44.27 11.54
C LYS A 84 -14.39 -43.91 11.43
N LYS A 85 -13.58 -44.40 12.37
CA LYS A 85 -12.12 -44.51 12.22
C LYS A 85 -11.63 -45.66 13.09
N ASP A 86 -10.79 -46.54 12.54
CA ASP A 86 -10.23 -47.68 13.26
C ASP A 86 -11.36 -48.63 13.75
N GLY A 87 -12.33 -48.91 12.87
CA GLY A 87 -13.54 -49.69 13.15
C GLY A 87 -14.65 -48.97 13.93
N VAL A 88 -14.26 -48.06 14.82
CA VAL A 88 -15.12 -47.44 15.84
C VAL A 88 -15.88 -46.22 15.32
N ASP A 89 -17.19 -46.14 15.60
CA ASP A 89 -17.99 -44.93 15.37
C ASP A 89 -17.53 -43.80 16.33
N LYS A 90 -17.13 -42.68 15.75
CA LYS A 90 -16.72 -41.44 16.44
C LYS A 90 -17.57 -40.28 15.93
N ALA A 91 -17.61 -39.17 16.65
CA ALA A 91 -18.38 -37.99 16.25
C ALA A 91 -17.63 -36.70 16.58
N ARG A 92 -17.60 -35.78 15.62
CA ARG A 92 -16.91 -34.50 15.73
C ARG A 92 -17.90 -33.38 16.02
N CYS A 93 -17.71 -32.65 17.12
CA CYS A 93 -18.51 -31.46 17.41
C CYS A 93 -18.34 -30.42 16.28
N ILE A 94 -19.44 -29.86 15.78
CA ILE A 94 -19.37 -28.92 14.65
C ILE A 94 -18.83 -27.53 15.02
N TYR A 95 -18.77 -27.20 16.31
CA TYR A 95 -18.32 -25.90 16.80
C TYR A 95 -16.85 -25.87 17.23
N CYS A 96 -16.41 -26.89 17.98
CA CYS A 96 -15.04 -26.95 18.53
C CYS A 96 -14.12 -27.96 17.82
N ASN A 97 -14.62 -28.68 16.80
CA ASN A 97 -13.96 -29.81 16.13
C ASN A 97 -13.48 -30.97 17.05
N GLY A 98 -13.84 -30.96 18.34
CA GLY A 98 -13.54 -32.04 19.28
C GLY A 98 -14.14 -33.37 18.86
N VAL A 99 -13.34 -34.44 18.88
CA VAL A 99 -13.76 -35.80 18.49
C VAL A 99 -14.07 -36.61 19.74
N LEU A 100 -15.32 -37.03 19.87
CA LEU A 100 -15.80 -37.95 20.90
C LEU A 100 -16.03 -39.33 20.32
N MET A 101 -16.04 -40.37 21.17
CA MET A 101 -16.56 -41.67 20.76
C MET A 101 -18.09 -41.61 20.66
N ALA A 102 -18.64 -42.26 19.64
CA ALA A 102 -20.06 -42.28 19.35
C ALA A 102 -20.57 -43.69 18.96
N PRO A 103 -20.21 -44.79 19.65
CA PRO A 103 -20.61 -46.13 19.23
C PRO A 103 -22.12 -46.29 19.35
N THR A 104 -22.73 -46.89 18.33
CA THR A 104 -24.17 -47.20 18.27
C THR A 104 -24.74 -48.04 19.43
N LYS A 105 -23.88 -48.53 20.33
CA LYS A 105 -24.22 -49.31 21.53
C LYS A 105 -24.35 -48.49 22.84
N TYR A 106 -23.95 -47.21 22.85
CA TYR A 106 -23.97 -46.36 24.06
C TYR A 106 -24.92 -45.17 23.91
N GLY A 107 -25.42 -44.67 25.05
CA GLY A 107 -26.27 -43.49 25.12
C GLY A 107 -25.54 -42.18 24.78
N THR A 108 -26.30 -41.16 24.38
CA THR A 108 -25.78 -39.88 23.88
C THR A 108 -25.31 -38.89 24.94
N SER A 109 -25.41 -39.22 26.24
CA SER A 109 -25.17 -38.28 27.34
C SER A 109 -23.79 -37.60 27.33
N THR A 110 -22.73 -38.28 26.89
CA THR A 110 -21.40 -37.68 26.75
C THR A 110 -21.32 -36.62 25.64
N LEU A 111 -22.06 -36.84 24.54
CA LEU A 111 -22.20 -35.88 23.46
C LEU A 111 -23.12 -34.71 23.89
N GLN A 112 -24.15 -34.98 24.70
CA GLN A 112 -25.10 -33.98 25.17
C GLN A 112 -24.44 -33.05 26.20
N ASN A 113 -23.78 -33.59 27.23
CA ASN A 113 -22.99 -32.81 28.18
C ASN A 113 -21.88 -32.00 27.49
N HIS A 114 -21.28 -32.54 26.42
CA HIS A 114 -20.34 -31.78 25.60
C HIS A 114 -21.04 -30.67 24.81
N LYS A 115 -22.17 -30.94 24.13
CA LYS A 115 -22.99 -29.93 23.41
C LYS A 115 -23.34 -28.78 24.34
N ASP A 116 -23.84 -29.07 25.54
CA ASP A 116 -24.35 -28.03 26.42
C ASP A 116 -23.21 -27.19 27.01
N SER A 117 -22.10 -27.82 27.45
CA SER A 117 -20.89 -27.06 27.85
C SER A 117 -20.24 -26.33 26.67
N CYS A 118 -20.39 -26.81 25.43
CA CYS A 118 -19.88 -26.19 24.21
C CYS A 118 -20.74 -24.99 23.80
N LEU A 119 -22.07 -25.09 23.89
CA LEU A 119 -23.00 -23.98 23.63
C LEU A 119 -22.90 -22.90 24.72
N GLU A 120 -22.85 -23.28 26.00
CA GLU A 120 -22.59 -22.36 27.12
C GLU A 120 -21.28 -21.59 26.90
N LYS A 121 -20.24 -22.26 26.40
CA LYS A 121 -18.97 -21.62 26.01
C LYS A 121 -19.15 -20.66 24.84
N ILE A 122 -19.85 -21.06 23.77
CA ILE A 122 -20.13 -20.18 22.62
C ILE A 122 -20.91 -18.92 23.04
N GLU A 123 -21.89 -19.04 23.93
CA GLU A 123 -22.67 -17.92 24.45
C GLU A 123 -21.83 -16.98 25.34
N LYS A 124 -20.84 -17.52 26.06
CA LYS A 124 -19.79 -16.76 26.76
C LYS A 124 -18.66 -16.26 25.83
N GLY A 125 -18.68 -16.62 24.54
CA GLY A 125 -17.64 -16.33 23.54
C GLY A 125 -16.42 -17.25 23.59
N GLU A 126 -16.36 -18.19 24.54
CA GLU A 126 -15.25 -19.11 24.87
C GLU A 126 -14.94 -20.16 23.79
N LEU A 127 -15.55 -20.09 22.60
CA LEU A 127 -15.26 -20.99 21.48
C LEU A 127 -15.08 -20.25 20.16
N ILE A 128 -13.98 -20.62 19.50
CA ILE A 128 -13.20 -19.74 18.64
C ILE A 128 -13.12 -20.34 17.23
N VAL A 129 -13.29 -19.51 16.20
CA VAL A 129 -12.83 -19.85 14.86
C VAL A 129 -11.32 -19.67 14.84
N ASP A 130 -10.58 -20.77 14.72
CA ASP A 130 -9.11 -20.76 14.78
C ASP A 130 -8.50 -19.74 13.80
N HIS A 131 -7.86 -18.70 14.35
CA HIS A 131 -6.91 -17.88 13.62
C HIS A 131 -5.70 -17.59 14.51
N LEU A 132 -4.51 -17.99 14.06
CA LEU A 132 -3.28 -17.72 14.79
C LEU A 132 -2.95 -16.22 14.73
N SER A 133 -3.13 -15.52 15.85
CA SER A 133 -2.62 -14.17 16.06
C SER A 133 -1.10 -14.20 16.19
N SER A 134 -0.40 -14.12 15.06
CA SER A 134 1.07 -14.17 15.00
C SER A 134 1.74 -12.85 15.44
N SER A 135 1.56 -12.44 16.70
CA SER A 135 2.45 -11.47 17.34
C SER A 135 3.79 -12.14 17.66
N ARG A 136 4.90 -11.41 17.53
CA ARG A 136 6.25 -11.98 17.64
C ARG A 136 6.64 -12.23 19.10
N GLY A 137 6.61 -13.49 19.54
CA GLY A 137 7.41 -13.97 20.68
C GLY A 137 6.76 -13.90 22.07
N GLN A 138 5.43 -13.92 22.19
CA GLN A 138 4.74 -14.13 23.47
C GLN A 138 3.79 -15.34 23.43
N VAL A 139 3.48 -15.85 24.62
CA VAL A 139 2.74 -17.12 24.82
C VAL A 139 1.31 -17.02 24.28
N HIS A 140 0.86 -18.10 23.62
CA HIS A 140 -0.48 -18.18 23.04
C HIS A 140 -1.56 -18.38 24.12
N THR A 141 -2.23 -17.30 24.51
CA THR A 141 -3.51 -17.37 25.23
C THR A 141 -4.64 -17.62 24.23
N LEU A 142 -5.48 -18.64 24.50
CA LEU A 142 -6.71 -18.88 23.74
C LEU A 142 -7.73 -17.78 24.05
N GLY A 143 -7.73 -16.74 23.21
CA GLY A 143 -8.59 -15.56 23.33
C GLY A 143 -9.87 -15.67 22.51
N THR A 144 -10.99 -15.27 23.10
CA THR A 144 -12.33 -15.27 22.48
C THR A 144 -12.42 -14.18 21.40
N TRP A 145 -12.29 -14.56 20.11
CA TRP A 145 -12.45 -13.57 19.05
C TRP A 145 -13.91 -13.12 18.92
N LYS A 146 -14.18 -11.90 19.38
CA LYS A 146 -15.43 -11.19 19.16
C LYS A 146 -15.24 -10.18 18.03
N PHE A 147 -16.17 -10.16 17.08
CA PHE A 147 -16.20 -9.14 16.04
C PHE A 147 -16.51 -7.75 16.62
N ASP A 148 -15.70 -6.76 16.27
CA ASP A 148 -15.94 -5.35 16.55
C ASP A 148 -15.95 -4.52 15.24
N GLN A 149 -17.03 -3.75 15.04
CA GLN A 149 -17.28 -2.96 13.83
C GLN A 149 -16.46 -1.66 13.77
N ILE A 150 -16.02 -1.13 14.92
CA ILE A 150 -15.19 0.07 15.03
C ILE A 150 -13.73 -0.30 14.72
N ASP A 151 -13.21 -1.38 15.31
CA ASP A 151 -11.86 -1.85 15.03
C ASP A 151 -11.72 -2.35 13.58
N ALA A 152 -12.73 -3.04 13.05
CA ALA A 152 -12.74 -3.42 11.64
C ALA A 152 -12.79 -2.21 10.68
N ARG A 153 -13.51 -1.13 11.04
CA ARG A 153 -13.47 0.14 10.30
C ARG A 153 -12.11 0.82 10.40
N ARG A 154 -11.46 0.78 11.57
CA ARG A 154 -10.11 1.30 11.76
C ARG A 154 -9.10 0.57 10.88
N ALA A 155 -9.07 -0.76 10.94
CA ALA A 155 -8.19 -1.59 10.12
C ALA A 155 -8.43 -1.37 8.61
N LEU A 156 -9.68 -1.16 8.20
CA LEU A 156 -10.01 -0.78 6.82
C LEU A 156 -9.48 0.61 6.44
N ALA A 157 -9.62 1.61 7.31
CA ALA A 157 -9.02 2.93 7.08
C ALA A 157 -7.49 2.86 6.99
N GLU A 158 -6.85 2.10 7.88
CA GLU A 158 -5.40 1.87 7.87
C GLU A 158 -4.93 1.13 6.61
N MET A 159 -5.67 0.14 6.10
CA MET A 159 -5.43 -0.49 4.79
C MET A 159 -5.53 0.53 3.65
N ILE A 160 -6.59 1.33 3.61
CA ILE A 160 -6.79 2.39 2.61
C ILE A 160 -5.65 3.43 2.64
N ILE A 161 -5.08 3.70 3.82
CA ILE A 161 -3.94 4.60 4.03
C ILE A 161 -2.62 3.99 3.54
N VAL A 162 -2.35 2.73 3.89
CA VAL A 162 -1.07 2.04 3.63
C VAL A 162 -0.95 1.60 2.17
N ASP A 163 -2.04 1.13 1.57
CA ASP A 163 -2.08 0.64 0.19
C ASP A 163 -2.45 1.74 -0.84
N GLU A 164 -2.51 3.01 -0.40
CA GLU A 164 -2.86 4.20 -1.20
C GLU A 164 -4.18 4.09 -2.00
N LEU A 165 -5.14 3.31 -1.50
CA LEU A 165 -6.35 2.96 -2.23
C LEU A 165 -7.33 4.16 -2.32
N PRO A 166 -8.04 4.35 -3.45
CA PRO A 166 -9.11 5.34 -3.54
C PRO A 166 -10.22 5.04 -2.53
N PHE A 167 -10.80 6.06 -1.87
CA PHE A 167 -11.88 5.84 -0.88
C PHE A 167 -13.09 5.06 -1.43
N ARG A 168 -13.33 5.09 -2.74
CA ARG A 168 -14.38 4.31 -3.43
C ARG A 168 -14.04 2.82 -3.62
N TYR A 169 -12.85 2.37 -3.26
CA TYR A 169 -12.45 0.96 -3.34
C TYR A 169 -13.42 0.04 -2.59
N VAL A 170 -13.95 0.49 -1.45
CA VAL A 170 -14.95 -0.26 -0.65
C VAL A 170 -16.30 -0.44 -1.37
N GLU A 171 -16.57 0.40 -2.36
CA GLU A 171 -17.81 0.38 -3.16
C GLU A 171 -17.67 -0.55 -4.38
N HIS A 172 -16.48 -1.09 -4.65
CA HIS A 172 -16.24 -2.02 -5.75
C HIS A 172 -16.86 -3.41 -5.47
N GLU A 173 -17.59 -3.94 -6.45
CA GLU A 173 -18.29 -5.23 -6.35
C GLU A 173 -17.40 -6.42 -5.96
N GLY A 174 -16.14 -6.43 -6.40
CA GLY A 174 -15.17 -7.46 -6.00
C GLY A 174 -14.89 -7.43 -4.49
N PHE A 175 -14.70 -6.24 -3.91
CA PHE A 175 -14.43 -6.07 -2.48
C PHE A 175 -15.66 -6.40 -1.63
N LYS A 176 -16.85 -5.94 -2.04
CA LYS A 176 -18.12 -6.30 -1.38
C LYS A 176 -18.31 -7.82 -1.30
N ARG A 177 -18.12 -8.52 -2.43
CA ARG A 177 -18.27 -9.99 -2.51
C ARG A 177 -17.21 -10.73 -1.70
N PHE A 178 -16.00 -10.19 -1.60
CA PHE A 178 -14.93 -10.73 -0.76
C PHE A 178 -15.27 -10.58 0.73
N MET A 179 -15.59 -9.36 1.19
CA MET A 179 -15.92 -9.10 2.60
C MET A 179 -17.17 -9.86 3.07
N ALA A 180 -18.20 -9.99 2.21
CA ALA A 180 -19.38 -10.83 2.46
C ALA A 180 -19.09 -12.34 2.58
N ARG A 181 -17.84 -12.79 2.34
CA ARG A 181 -17.37 -14.16 2.60
C ARG A 181 -16.35 -14.25 3.72
N VAL A 182 -15.53 -13.21 3.93
CA VAL A 182 -14.49 -13.18 4.98
C VAL A 182 -15.05 -12.77 6.34
N CYS A 183 -15.91 -11.74 6.39
CA CYS A 183 -16.56 -11.30 7.62
C CYS A 183 -17.99 -10.82 7.32
N PRO A 184 -18.98 -11.73 7.25
CA PRO A 184 -20.37 -11.37 6.89
C PRO A 184 -21.05 -10.40 7.86
N MET A 185 -20.53 -10.26 9.09
CA MET A 185 -21.03 -9.30 10.09
C MET A 185 -20.50 -7.86 9.88
N PHE A 186 -19.50 -7.67 9.01
CA PHE A 186 -18.92 -6.35 8.78
C PHE A 186 -19.80 -5.50 7.87
N VAL A 187 -20.45 -4.49 8.46
CA VAL A 187 -21.22 -3.49 7.73
C VAL A 187 -20.22 -2.60 6.98
N LEU A 188 -20.20 -2.72 5.64
CA LEU A 188 -19.29 -1.98 4.78
C LEU A 188 -19.58 -0.47 4.82
N PRO A 189 -18.60 0.38 5.18
CA PRO A 189 -18.76 1.83 5.16
C PRO A 189 -18.84 2.40 3.73
N SER A 190 -19.46 3.56 3.57
CA SER A 190 -19.45 4.34 2.32
C SER A 190 -18.07 4.97 2.06
N CYS A 191 -17.79 5.42 0.83
CA CYS A 191 -16.53 6.14 0.56
C CYS A 191 -16.39 7.45 1.37
N GLN A 192 -17.50 8.08 1.76
CA GLN A 192 -17.48 9.23 2.66
C GLN A 192 -17.08 8.80 4.08
N THR A 193 -17.70 7.75 4.61
CA THR A 193 -17.41 7.21 5.94
C THR A 193 -15.95 6.75 6.05
N VAL A 194 -15.41 6.09 5.02
CA VAL A 194 -13.98 5.74 4.94
C VAL A 194 -13.09 6.98 4.95
N ARG A 195 -13.46 8.05 4.24
CA ARG A 195 -12.71 9.32 4.27
C ARG A 195 -12.72 9.94 5.66
N GLU A 196 -13.85 9.88 6.37
CA GLU A 196 -14.00 10.39 7.74
C GLU A 196 -13.17 9.57 8.74
N ASP A 197 -13.19 8.23 8.65
CA ASP A 197 -12.35 7.33 9.45
C ASP A 197 -10.85 7.58 9.21
N CYS A 198 -10.46 7.72 7.93
CA CYS A 198 -9.11 8.12 7.53
C CYS A 198 -8.68 9.47 8.14
N ILE A 199 -9.58 10.46 8.17
CA ILE A 199 -9.30 11.77 8.79
C ILE A 199 -9.19 11.65 10.32
N LYS A 200 -9.98 10.79 10.96
CA LYS A 200 -9.87 10.50 12.39
C LYS A 200 -8.51 9.88 12.73
N VAL A 201 -8.08 8.86 11.98
CA VAL A 201 -6.77 8.22 12.12
C VAL A 201 -5.63 9.24 11.92
N PHE A 202 -5.77 10.20 11.00
CA PHE A 202 -4.81 11.31 10.86
C PHE A 202 -4.70 12.15 12.14
N PHE A 203 -5.83 12.62 12.69
CA PHE A 203 -5.80 13.49 13.88
C PHE A 203 -5.28 12.77 15.13
N GLU A 204 -5.65 11.50 15.34
CA GLU A 204 -5.09 10.67 16.41
C GLU A 204 -3.56 10.55 16.31
N ASN A 205 -3.04 10.17 15.12
CA ASN A 205 -1.59 10.05 14.90
C ASN A 205 -0.86 11.39 14.98
N ARG A 206 -1.52 12.50 14.63
CA ARG A 206 -0.98 13.85 14.73
C ARG A 206 -0.76 14.27 16.17
N GLU A 207 -1.73 14.08 17.06
CA GLU A 207 -1.57 14.46 18.46
C GLU A 207 -0.59 13.51 19.18
N LEU A 208 -0.53 12.22 18.82
CA LEU A 208 0.54 11.30 19.26
C LEU A 208 1.95 11.77 18.81
N LEU A 209 2.09 12.28 17.58
CA LEU A 209 3.36 12.81 17.08
C LEU A 209 3.73 14.17 17.74
N LYS A 210 2.74 15.01 18.09
CA LYS A 210 2.99 16.20 18.91
C LYS A 210 3.42 15.85 20.33
N ASP A 211 2.86 14.82 20.95
CA ASP A 211 3.38 14.34 22.23
C ASP A 211 4.82 13.85 22.07
N TYR A 212 5.12 13.05 21.04
CA TYR A 212 6.49 12.63 20.75
C TYR A 212 7.44 13.83 20.63
N PHE A 213 7.07 14.91 19.94
CA PHE A 213 7.89 16.12 19.86
C PHE A 213 8.14 16.78 21.22
N LYS A 214 7.20 16.70 22.16
CA LYS A 214 7.35 17.23 23.54
C LYS A 214 8.15 16.30 24.45
N THR A 215 7.94 14.98 24.36
CA THR A 215 8.40 14.00 25.36
C THR A 215 9.61 13.18 24.90
N LYS A 216 9.75 12.91 23.60
CA LYS A 216 10.68 11.93 23.03
C LYS A 216 11.68 12.48 22.00
N CYS A 217 11.43 13.64 21.41
CA CYS A 217 12.45 14.32 20.60
C CYS A 217 13.58 14.85 21.50
N LEU A 218 14.78 14.28 21.39
CA LEU A 218 15.94 14.66 22.23
C LEU A 218 16.57 16.01 21.84
N GLY A 219 16.30 16.50 20.63
CA GLY A 219 17.01 17.64 20.07
C GLY A 219 16.15 18.45 19.11
N MET A 220 16.85 19.07 18.16
CA MET A 220 16.25 19.99 17.18
C MET A 220 15.61 19.24 16.01
N VAL A 221 14.70 19.92 15.32
CA VAL A 221 14.12 19.45 14.06
C VAL A 221 14.83 20.12 12.88
N SER A 222 15.26 19.34 11.89
CA SER A 222 15.58 19.84 10.55
C SER A 222 14.34 19.81 9.67
N LEU A 223 14.19 20.81 8.80
CA LEU A 223 13.03 20.94 7.92
C LEU A 223 13.47 20.77 6.46
N THR A 224 12.62 20.16 5.64
CA THR A 224 12.65 20.37 4.18
C THR A 224 11.31 20.96 3.77
N THR A 225 11.33 22.09 3.06
CA THR A 225 10.13 22.61 2.38
C THR A 225 10.26 22.43 0.88
N ASP A 226 9.15 22.08 0.24
CA ASP A 226 9.03 22.04 -1.21
C ASP A 226 7.76 22.78 -1.62
N THR A 227 7.81 23.50 -2.74
CA THR A 227 6.68 24.28 -3.25
C THR A 227 6.50 24.05 -4.75
N TRP A 228 5.27 23.78 -5.16
CA TRP A 228 4.98 23.47 -6.57
C TRP A 228 3.59 23.93 -6.99
N THR A 229 3.47 24.26 -8.27
CA THR A 229 2.19 24.50 -8.95
C THR A 229 1.57 23.16 -9.37
N SER A 230 0.31 22.94 -9.00
CA SER A 230 -0.48 21.80 -9.48
C SER A 230 -1.01 22.03 -10.90
N LEU A 231 -1.52 20.97 -11.54
CA LEU A 231 -2.16 21.06 -12.86
C LEU A 231 -3.40 21.97 -12.89
N SER A 232 -3.99 22.26 -11.71
CA SER A 232 -5.11 23.19 -11.53
C SER A 232 -4.65 24.64 -11.30
N ASN A 233 -3.37 24.95 -11.52
CA ASN A 233 -2.71 26.22 -11.21
C ASN A 233 -2.75 26.65 -9.72
N LEU A 234 -3.17 25.77 -8.82
CA LEU A 234 -3.10 25.99 -7.37
C LEU A 234 -1.70 25.63 -6.88
N ASN A 235 -1.08 26.52 -6.10
CA ASN A 235 0.24 26.28 -5.52
C ASN A 235 0.15 25.65 -4.13
N TYR A 236 1.03 24.69 -3.86
CA TYR A 236 1.10 23.98 -2.58
C TYR A 236 2.49 24.09 -1.98
N MET A 237 2.56 24.06 -0.65
CA MET A 237 3.77 23.87 0.13
C MET A 237 3.64 22.60 0.96
N CYS A 238 4.69 21.78 0.96
CA CYS A 238 4.83 20.70 1.92
C CYS A 238 5.96 21.01 2.90
N ILE A 239 5.72 20.75 4.20
CA ILE A 239 6.72 20.89 5.26
C ILE A 239 6.98 19.50 5.85
N THR A 240 8.21 19.02 5.71
CA THR A 240 8.67 17.76 6.33
C THR A 240 9.59 18.05 7.50
N ALA A 241 9.30 17.46 8.65
CA ALA A 241 10.19 17.40 9.80
C ALA A 241 11.10 16.16 9.70
N HIS A 242 12.38 16.36 9.98
CA HIS A 242 13.42 15.35 10.08
C HIS A 242 14.11 15.50 11.45
N PHE A 243 14.17 14.44 12.25
CA PHE A 243 14.65 14.50 13.63
C PHE A 243 15.16 13.12 14.09
N ILE A 244 15.96 13.09 15.15
CA ILE A 244 16.49 11.85 15.72
C ILE A 244 15.81 11.55 17.05
N GLY A 245 15.35 10.32 17.23
CA GLY A 245 14.64 9.85 18.42
C GLY A 245 15.54 9.47 19.59
N ARG A 246 14.93 9.15 20.75
CA ARG A 246 15.61 8.53 21.91
C ARG A 246 16.22 7.15 21.60
N ASP A 247 15.72 6.50 20.56
CA ASP A 247 16.19 5.22 19.99
C ASP A 247 17.31 5.41 18.95
N TRP A 248 17.79 6.65 18.76
CA TRP A 248 18.78 7.06 17.76
C TRP A 248 18.36 6.78 16.30
N LYS A 249 17.06 6.52 16.04
CA LYS A 249 16.53 6.42 14.68
C LYS A 249 16.31 7.81 14.07
N LEU A 250 16.65 7.94 12.79
CA LEU A 250 16.22 9.10 11.98
C LEU A 250 14.74 8.94 11.60
N HIS A 251 13.91 9.87 12.05
CA HIS A 251 12.52 9.96 11.69
C HIS A 251 12.28 11.06 10.65
N LYS A 252 11.43 10.76 9.68
CA LYS A 252 10.91 11.69 8.66
C LYS A 252 9.39 11.69 8.72
N ARG A 253 8.77 12.85 8.92
CA ARG A 253 7.31 13.02 9.03
C ARG A 253 6.86 14.30 8.35
N ILE A 254 5.81 14.24 7.53
CA ILE A 254 5.21 15.45 6.96
C ILE A 254 4.23 16.05 7.95
N ILE A 255 4.60 17.24 8.43
CA ILE A 255 3.86 17.99 9.45
C ILE A 255 2.87 18.98 8.81
N ASN A 256 3.07 19.37 7.55
CA ASN A 256 2.09 20.19 6.83
C ASN A 256 2.06 19.94 5.32
N PHE A 257 0.87 20.12 4.75
CA PHE A 257 0.59 20.16 3.33
C PHE A 257 -0.51 21.22 3.13
N VAL A 258 -0.11 22.42 2.69
CA VAL A 258 -0.97 23.61 2.68
C VAL A 258 -1.02 24.24 1.28
N GLN A 259 -2.16 24.79 0.90
CA GLN A 259 -2.29 25.59 -0.32
C GLN A 259 -1.75 27.00 -0.06
N VAL A 260 -0.75 27.43 -0.83
CA VAL A 260 -0.14 28.75 -0.72
C VAL A 260 -0.84 29.69 -1.71
N THR A 261 -1.65 30.62 -1.20
CA THR A 261 -2.42 31.59 -2.01
C THR A 261 -1.68 32.90 -2.30
N LYS A 262 -0.57 33.17 -1.59
CA LYS A 262 0.28 34.37 -1.77
C LYS A 262 1.74 33.96 -1.83
N HIS A 263 2.49 34.48 -2.80
CA HIS A 263 3.87 34.04 -3.09
C HIS A 263 4.98 34.97 -2.55
N SER A 264 4.67 35.84 -1.61
CA SER A 264 5.70 36.58 -0.89
C SER A 264 6.41 35.67 0.14
N GLY A 265 7.74 35.73 0.19
CA GLY A 265 8.53 34.93 1.14
C GLY A 265 8.20 35.23 2.61
N SER A 266 7.71 36.44 2.92
CA SER A 266 7.19 36.78 4.25
C SER A 266 5.94 35.97 4.61
N GLU A 267 4.99 35.77 3.69
CA GLU A 267 3.79 34.98 3.98
C GLU A 267 4.11 33.47 4.10
N ILE A 268 5.00 32.97 3.23
CA ILE A 268 5.49 31.59 3.30
C ILE A 268 6.24 31.35 4.63
N GLY A 269 7.07 32.31 5.06
CA GLY A 269 7.72 32.32 6.35
C GLY A 269 6.73 32.29 7.52
N LYS A 270 5.70 33.14 7.52
CA LYS A 270 4.64 33.12 8.55
C LYS A 270 3.88 31.80 8.60
N GLN A 271 3.59 31.18 7.46
CA GLN A 271 2.95 29.86 7.41
C GLN A 271 3.86 28.76 7.97
N LEU A 272 5.17 28.84 7.72
CA LEU A 272 6.17 27.94 8.28
C LEU A 272 6.31 28.12 9.81
N ALA A 273 6.43 29.36 10.30
CA ALA A 273 6.49 29.67 11.72
C ALA A 273 5.21 29.24 12.47
N SER A 274 4.03 29.58 11.93
CA SER A 274 2.73 29.18 12.48
C SER A 274 2.57 27.65 12.56
N CYS A 275 2.98 26.93 11.51
CA CYS A 275 3.03 25.47 11.53
C CYS A 275 3.92 24.94 12.67
N LEU A 276 5.13 25.48 12.84
CA LEU A 276 6.05 25.03 13.88
C LEU A 276 5.49 25.27 15.28
N VAL A 277 4.85 26.42 15.53
CA VAL A 277 4.12 26.71 16.78
C VAL A 277 2.99 25.70 17.01
N GLU A 278 2.18 25.40 16.00
CA GLU A 278 1.06 24.45 16.09
C GLU A 278 1.50 23.01 16.43
N TRP A 279 2.69 22.61 15.98
CA TRP A 279 3.32 21.33 16.29
C TRP A 279 4.17 21.35 17.58
N GLY A 280 4.32 22.50 18.24
CA GLY A 280 5.14 22.66 19.44
C GLY A 280 6.65 22.68 19.18
N ILE A 281 7.08 22.78 17.93
CA ILE A 281 8.48 22.75 17.51
C ILE A 281 9.05 24.17 17.61
N ARG A 282 9.87 24.44 18.63
CA ARG A 282 10.60 25.72 18.74
C ARG A 282 12.05 25.66 18.28
N LYS A 283 12.73 24.51 18.40
CA LYS A 283 14.16 24.39 18.08
C LYS A 283 14.36 23.81 16.68
N VAL A 284 14.70 24.66 15.71
CA VAL A 284 14.97 24.27 14.31
C VAL A 284 16.46 24.34 14.01
N PHE A 285 17.07 23.25 13.54
CA PHE A 285 18.51 23.21 13.23
C PHE A 285 18.81 23.84 11.87
N CYS A 286 18.10 23.40 10.83
CA CYS A 286 18.20 23.94 9.49
C CYS A 286 16.92 23.74 8.69
N ILE A 287 16.76 24.52 7.62
CA ILE A 287 15.62 24.54 6.71
C ILE A 287 16.18 24.39 5.30
N THR A 288 16.00 23.20 4.73
CA THR A 288 16.41 22.90 3.36
C THR A 288 15.30 23.31 2.39
N MET A 289 15.63 24.20 1.47
CA MET A 289 14.70 24.76 0.49
C MET A 289 15.30 24.69 -0.92
N ASP A 290 14.49 24.88 -1.94
CA ASP A 290 14.98 24.96 -3.32
C ASP A 290 15.72 26.30 -3.58
N ASN A 291 16.27 26.50 -4.77
CA ASN A 291 17.13 27.65 -5.07
C ASN A 291 16.36 28.89 -5.58
N ALA A 292 15.05 29.00 -5.31
CA ALA A 292 14.28 30.20 -5.56
C ALA A 292 14.64 31.32 -4.57
N SER A 293 14.78 32.57 -5.06
CA SER A 293 15.11 33.75 -4.25
C SER A 293 14.05 34.11 -3.20
N VAL A 294 12.79 33.70 -3.41
CA VAL A 294 11.72 33.81 -2.40
C VAL A 294 12.09 33.11 -1.08
N ASN A 295 12.85 32.02 -1.13
CA ASN A 295 13.25 31.24 0.04
C ASN A 295 14.26 31.98 0.92
N ASP A 296 14.89 33.05 0.41
CA ASP A 296 15.90 33.81 1.14
C ASP A 296 15.21 34.79 2.10
N VAL A 297 14.07 35.35 1.67
CA VAL A 297 13.14 36.10 2.54
C VAL A 297 12.49 35.18 3.57
N VAL A 298 12.17 33.92 3.21
CA VAL A 298 11.70 32.90 4.17
C VAL A 298 12.78 32.62 5.22
N ALA A 299 14.04 32.46 4.82
CA ALA A 299 15.15 32.20 5.73
C ALA A 299 15.44 33.36 6.70
N ILE A 300 15.38 34.61 6.21
CA ILE A 300 15.51 35.81 7.05
C ILE A 300 14.39 35.84 8.10
N HIS A 301 13.13 35.69 7.68
CA HIS A 301 12.00 35.69 8.61
C HIS A 301 12.06 34.55 9.64
N MET A 302 12.47 33.34 9.23
CA MET A 302 12.63 32.23 10.16
C MET A 302 13.79 32.45 11.14
N LYS A 303 14.87 33.12 10.73
CA LYS A 303 15.96 33.52 11.64
C LYS A 303 15.48 34.53 12.69
N GLU A 304 14.67 35.51 12.29
CA GLU A 304 14.05 36.48 13.21
C GLU A 304 13.16 35.76 14.24
N GLN A 305 12.25 34.90 13.77
CA GLN A 305 11.34 34.13 14.63
C GLN A 305 12.06 33.18 15.60
N LEU A 306 13.12 32.48 15.17
CA LEU A 306 13.89 31.61 16.06
C LEU A 306 14.65 32.40 17.14
N LYS A 307 15.09 33.63 16.83
CA LYS A 307 15.72 34.55 17.79
C LYS A 307 14.71 35.11 18.79
N GLU A 308 13.51 35.50 18.34
CA GLU A 308 12.39 35.87 19.22
C GLU A 308 12.00 34.72 20.17
N TRP A 309 12.12 33.47 19.74
CA TRP A 309 11.86 32.29 20.58
C TRP A 309 13.04 31.87 21.46
N GLY A 310 14.17 32.61 21.46
CA GLY A 310 15.37 32.28 22.23
C GLY A 310 15.98 30.92 21.85
N SER A 311 15.96 30.59 20.55
CA SER A 311 16.14 29.22 20.06
C SER A 311 17.02 29.09 18.80
N ASP A 312 17.58 30.19 18.32
CA ASP A 312 18.49 30.20 17.18
C ASP A 312 19.87 29.63 17.55
N ILE A 313 20.65 29.28 16.52
CA ILE A 313 22.01 28.78 16.66
C ILE A 313 22.94 29.60 15.76
N LEU A 314 24.01 30.13 16.37
CA LEU A 314 25.05 30.92 15.69
C LEU A 314 24.44 32.09 14.88
N ASP A 315 23.53 32.85 15.48
CA ASP A 315 22.72 33.91 14.84
C ASP A 315 22.03 33.43 13.55
N GLY A 316 21.59 32.17 13.50
CA GLY A 316 20.98 31.54 12.33
C GLY A 316 21.90 31.41 11.10
N LYS A 317 23.22 31.54 11.25
CA LYS A 317 24.20 31.56 10.14
C LYS A 317 24.10 30.37 9.18
N TYR A 318 23.72 29.21 9.69
CA TYR A 318 23.57 27.96 8.92
C TYR A 318 22.11 27.47 8.85
N LEU A 319 21.13 28.35 9.14
CA LEU A 319 19.71 28.00 9.14
C LEU A 319 19.21 27.60 7.75
N GLN A 320 19.67 28.26 6.68
CA GLN A 320 19.24 27.96 5.32
C GLN A 320 20.18 26.93 4.66
N MET A 321 19.62 25.83 4.19
CA MET A 321 20.32 24.87 3.31
C MET A 321 19.70 24.89 1.91
N ARG A 322 20.54 24.86 0.87
CA ARG A 322 20.08 24.77 -0.51
C ARG A 322 19.91 23.31 -0.92
N CYS A 323 18.83 22.99 -1.62
CA CYS A 323 18.56 21.64 -2.11
C CYS A 323 19.63 21.19 -3.12
N VAL A 324 20.47 20.24 -2.72
CA VAL A 324 21.56 19.69 -3.55
C VAL A 324 21.05 19.12 -4.88
N ALA A 325 19.88 18.48 -4.89
CA ALA A 325 19.25 17.99 -6.11
C ALA A 325 18.85 19.13 -7.07
N HIS A 326 18.49 20.30 -6.55
CA HIS A 326 18.26 21.51 -7.35
C HIS A 326 19.59 22.06 -7.88
N ILE A 327 20.65 22.13 -7.07
CA ILE A 327 21.99 22.57 -7.51
C ILE A 327 22.50 21.69 -8.66
N ILE A 328 22.41 20.36 -8.54
CA ILE A 328 22.77 19.42 -9.60
C ILE A 328 21.91 19.65 -10.86
N ASN A 329 20.60 19.90 -10.69
CA ASN A 329 19.72 20.23 -11.83
C ASN A 329 20.12 21.54 -12.53
N LEU A 330 20.64 22.54 -11.82
CA LEU A 330 21.16 23.77 -12.42
C LEU A 330 22.49 23.51 -13.15
N ALA A 331 23.46 22.87 -12.50
CA ALA A 331 24.77 22.57 -13.09
C ALA A 331 24.65 21.71 -14.36
N VAL A 332 23.81 20.67 -14.34
CA VAL A 332 23.58 19.81 -15.51
C VAL A 332 22.81 20.57 -16.60
N LYS A 333 21.85 21.45 -16.26
CA LYS A 333 21.20 22.33 -17.25
C LYS A 333 22.18 23.26 -17.94
N ASP A 334 23.18 23.77 -17.22
CA ASP A 334 24.19 24.66 -17.78
C ASP A 334 25.09 23.93 -18.80
N GLY A 335 25.64 22.76 -18.44
CA GLY A 335 26.36 21.90 -19.39
C GLY A 335 25.50 21.38 -20.55
N LEU A 336 24.18 21.30 -20.37
CA LEU A 336 23.22 21.00 -21.44
C LEU A 336 22.93 22.20 -22.37
N LYS A 337 23.39 23.42 -22.07
CA LYS A 337 23.37 24.54 -23.03
C LYS A 337 24.44 24.33 -24.10
N GLU A 338 25.68 24.07 -23.67
CA GLU A 338 26.84 23.83 -24.55
C GLU A 338 26.60 22.67 -25.53
N THR A 339 25.97 21.59 -25.04
CA THR A 339 25.61 20.41 -25.85
C THR A 339 24.18 20.49 -26.44
N GLY A 340 23.49 21.62 -26.27
CA GLY A 340 22.04 21.74 -26.40
C GLY A 340 21.48 21.37 -27.77
N LYS A 341 22.19 21.69 -28.85
CA LYS A 341 21.78 21.35 -30.24
C LYS A 341 21.57 19.84 -30.40
N SER A 342 22.52 19.02 -29.92
CA SER A 342 22.48 17.55 -29.99
C SER A 342 21.29 16.98 -29.25
N VAL A 343 21.03 17.50 -28.05
CA VAL A 343 19.92 17.10 -27.18
C VAL A 343 18.58 17.54 -27.77
N GLU A 344 18.50 18.72 -28.39
CA GLU A 344 17.31 19.18 -29.10
C GLU A 344 17.00 18.32 -30.35
N ARG A 345 18.02 17.84 -31.10
CA ARG A 345 17.80 16.89 -32.21
C ARG A 345 17.01 15.67 -31.74
N VAL A 346 17.42 15.08 -30.61
CA VAL A 346 16.75 13.90 -30.03
C VAL A 346 15.38 14.27 -29.48
N ARG A 347 15.27 15.40 -28.75
CA ARG A 347 13.99 15.88 -28.18
C ARG A 347 12.91 16.06 -29.23
N GLU A 348 13.19 16.78 -30.31
CA GLU A 348 12.22 17.01 -31.38
C GLU A 348 11.96 15.72 -32.21
N SER A 349 12.94 14.82 -32.31
CA SER A 349 12.73 13.49 -32.91
C SER A 349 11.75 12.63 -32.10
N VAL A 350 11.95 12.55 -30.78
CA VAL A 350 11.06 11.82 -29.86
C VAL A 350 9.67 12.47 -29.81
N LYS A 351 9.61 13.80 -29.74
CA LYS A 351 8.36 14.57 -29.78
C LYS A 351 7.57 14.31 -31.06
N TRP A 352 8.21 14.26 -32.22
CA TRP A 352 7.55 13.92 -33.49
C TRP A 352 6.93 12.53 -33.46
N VAL A 353 7.69 11.48 -33.13
CA VAL A 353 7.18 10.09 -33.18
C VAL A 353 6.09 9.82 -32.14
N LYS A 354 6.05 10.58 -31.04
CA LYS A 354 5.00 10.48 -30.02
C LYS A 354 3.77 11.36 -30.27
N SER A 355 3.81 12.31 -31.20
CA SER A 355 2.73 13.31 -31.31
C SER A 355 1.41 12.79 -31.91
N THR A 356 1.43 11.69 -32.67
CA THR A 356 0.20 11.04 -33.16
C THR A 356 0.37 9.52 -33.28
N PRO A 357 -0.70 8.71 -33.11
CA PRO A 357 -0.65 7.26 -33.31
C PRO A 357 -0.21 6.80 -34.70
N ALA A 358 -0.33 7.65 -35.73
CA ALA A 358 0.16 7.38 -37.08
C ALA A 358 1.69 7.55 -37.18
N ARG A 359 2.27 8.58 -36.54
CA ARG A 359 3.72 8.76 -36.44
C ARG A 359 4.36 7.67 -35.57
N SER A 360 3.69 7.27 -34.49
CA SER A 360 4.14 6.16 -33.63
C SER A 360 4.12 4.81 -34.35
N ARG A 361 3.15 4.57 -35.26
CA ARG A 361 3.16 3.38 -36.13
C ARG A 361 4.35 3.39 -37.09
N LYS A 362 4.50 4.43 -37.91
CA LYS A 362 5.65 4.60 -38.83
C LYS A 362 7.01 4.37 -38.16
N PHE A 363 7.17 4.80 -36.91
CA PHE A 363 8.40 4.56 -36.15
C PHE A 363 8.57 3.10 -35.71
N LYS A 364 7.51 2.40 -35.31
CA LYS A 364 7.53 0.94 -35.09
C LYS A 364 7.89 0.17 -36.37
N ASP A 365 7.32 0.56 -37.50
CA ASP A 365 7.60 -0.05 -38.80
C ASP A 365 9.11 0.07 -39.13
N CYS A 366 9.74 1.21 -38.78
CA CYS A 366 11.19 1.40 -38.90
C CYS A 366 12.02 0.60 -37.88
N ILE A 367 11.50 0.39 -36.66
CA ILE A 367 12.14 -0.46 -35.61
C ILE A 367 12.17 -1.93 -36.06
N GLU A 368 11.09 -2.40 -36.69
CA GLU A 368 10.97 -3.77 -37.21
C GLU A 368 11.85 -3.97 -38.45
N PHE A 369 11.85 -3.03 -39.40
CA PHE A 369 12.72 -3.04 -40.58
C PHE A 369 14.22 -3.09 -40.21
N GLU A 370 14.64 -2.27 -39.23
CA GLU A 370 16.01 -2.25 -38.70
C GLU A 370 16.30 -3.40 -37.70
N LYS A 371 15.32 -4.28 -37.45
CA LYS A 371 15.39 -5.47 -36.57
C LYS A 371 15.89 -5.16 -35.15
N ILE A 372 15.47 -4.02 -34.59
CA ILE A 372 15.98 -3.51 -33.30
C ILE A 372 15.32 -4.24 -32.13
N VAL A 373 16.03 -5.20 -31.55
CA VAL A 373 15.59 -5.94 -30.35
C VAL A 373 15.86 -5.09 -29.09
N SER A 374 14.88 -4.26 -28.71
CA SER A 374 14.93 -3.43 -27.50
C SER A 374 13.62 -3.51 -26.71
N LYS A 375 13.71 -3.61 -25.38
CA LYS A 375 12.55 -3.54 -24.46
C LYS A 375 12.24 -2.11 -23.98
N LYS A 376 13.04 -1.11 -24.37
CA LYS A 376 12.82 0.29 -23.98
C LYS A 376 11.73 0.93 -24.83
N PHE A 377 11.15 2.02 -24.33
CA PHE A 377 10.23 2.87 -25.09
C PHE A 377 10.73 4.31 -25.05
N VAL A 378 10.66 5.02 -26.18
CA VAL A 378 11.06 6.43 -26.24
C VAL A 378 10.17 7.30 -25.34
N SER A 379 10.78 8.04 -24.43
CA SER A 379 10.12 9.01 -23.53
C SER A 379 10.55 10.42 -23.88
N LEU A 380 9.60 11.34 -24.09
CA LEU A 380 9.91 12.77 -24.20
C LEU A 380 10.32 13.29 -22.83
N ASP A 381 11.28 14.21 -22.76
CA ASP A 381 11.76 14.75 -21.50
C ASP A 381 10.93 15.91 -20.96
N VAL A 382 10.93 16.04 -19.63
CA VAL A 382 10.60 17.28 -18.93
C VAL A 382 11.88 18.11 -18.88
N ALA A 383 12.07 19.02 -19.84
CA ALA A 383 13.33 19.77 -20.01
C ALA A 383 13.77 20.61 -18.78
N THR A 384 12.89 20.82 -17.80
CA THR A 384 13.21 21.46 -16.51
C THR A 384 13.83 20.49 -15.47
N ARG A 385 13.97 19.20 -15.80
CA ARG A 385 14.49 18.13 -14.92
C ARG A 385 15.55 17.29 -15.66
N TRP A 386 16.82 17.45 -15.29
CA TRP A 386 17.97 16.82 -15.94
C TRP A 386 17.86 15.29 -16.10
N ASN A 387 17.32 14.59 -15.10
CA ASN A 387 17.17 13.14 -15.10
C ASN A 387 16.15 12.67 -16.16
N SER A 388 15.17 13.49 -16.50
CA SER A 388 14.22 13.22 -17.57
C SER A 388 14.89 13.34 -18.95
N THR A 389 15.77 14.32 -19.13
CA THR A 389 16.61 14.45 -20.34
C THR A 389 17.56 13.27 -20.48
N TYR A 390 18.21 12.82 -19.40
CA TYR A 390 19.01 11.60 -19.38
C TYR A 390 18.19 10.38 -19.84
N LEU A 391 17.03 10.12 -19.23
CA LEU A 391 16.17 8.99 -19.60
C LEU A 391 15.65 9.06 -21.05
N MET A 392 15.41 10.26 -21.60
CA MET A 392 15.10 10.42 -23.02
C MET A 392 16.27 9.99 -23.91
N LEU A 393 17.50 10.44 -23.64
CA LEU A 393 18.67 10.06 -24.42
C LEU A 393 18.98 8.56 -24.28
N GLU A 394 18.89 8.03 -23.07
CA GLU A 394 19.22 6.65 -22.68
C GLU A 394 18.15 5.63 -23.17
N SER A 395 16.90 6.08 -23.39
CA SER A 395 15.85 5.33 -24.08
C SER A 395 15.82 5.51 -25.60
N ALA A 396 16.29 6.64 -26.15
CA ALA A 396 16.35 6.88 -27.59
C ALA A 396 17.56 6.21 -28.27
N LYS A 397 18.72 6.11 -27.59
CA LYS A 397 19.97 5.57 -28.14
C LYS A 397 19.81 4.20 -28.85
N PRO A 398 19.08 3.19 -28.33
CA PRO A 398 18.89 1.92 -29.04
C PRO A 398 18.15 2.04 -30.38
N PHE A 399 17.42 3.13 -30.61
CA PHE A 399 16.57 3.34 -31.78
C PHE A 399 17.16 4.28 -32.82
N GLU A 400 18.46 4.61 -32.72
CA GLU A 400 19.14 5.54 -33.62
C GLU A 400 18.93 5.17 -35.11
N LYS A 401 19.13 3.90 -35.47
CA LYS A 401 18.90 3.41 -36.84
C LYS A 401 17.46 3.62 -37.31
N ALA A 402 16.47 3.36 -36.46
CA ALA A 402 15.06 3.59 -36.80
C ALA A 402 14.74 5.09 -37.00
N PHE A 403 15.38 5.98 -36.23
CA PHE A 403 15.29 7.43 -36.48
C PHE A 403 15.96 7.83 -37.80
N GLN A 404 17.15 7.28 -38.11
CA GLN A 404 17.81 7.54 -39.39
C GLN A 404 16.94 7.06 -40.58
N THR A 405 16.36 5.86 -40.51
CA THR A 405 15.53 5.29 -41.58
C THR A 405 14.16 5.96 -41.68
N LEU A 406 13.57 6.42 -40.57
CA LEU A 406 12.42 7.33 -40.62
C LEU A 406 12.78 8.67 -41.30
N ALA A 407 14.00 9.20 -41.09
CA ALA A 407 14.46 10.43 -41.74
C ALA A 407 14.83 10.26 -43.23
N ARG A 408 15.14 9.03 -43.67
CA ARG A 408 15.26 8.67 -45.09
C ARG A 408 13.88 8.59 -45.76
N ASN A 409 12.92 7.94 -45.09
CA ASN A 409 11.68 7.50 -45.72
C ASN A 409 10.50 8.49 -45.56
N ASP A 410 10.42 9.23 -44.44
CA ASP A 410 9.35 10.22 -44.21
C ASP A 410 9.83 11.66 -44.50
N LYS A 411 9.47 12.16 -45.69
CA LYS A 411 9.76 13.54 -46.12
C LYS A 411 9.24 14.61 -45.15
N LYS A 412 8.15 14.37 -44.42
CA LYS A 412 7.60 15.34 -43.45
C LYS A 412 8.43 15.35 -42.16
N PHE A 413 8.92 14.20 -41.70
CA PHE A 413 9.85 14.13 -40.58
C PHE A 413 11.20 14.82 -40.91
N LYS A 414 11.75 14.54 -42.10
CA LYS A 414 12.97 15.22 -42.59
C LYS A 414 12.77 16.74 -42.70
N LYS A 415 11.58 17.21 -43.10
CA LYS A 415 11.25 18.65 -43.14
C LYS A 415 11.24 19.27 -41.74
N HIS A 416 10.53 18.67 -40.78
CA HIS A 416 10.45 19.13 -39.37
C HIS A 416 11.84 19.30 -38.74
N LEU A 417 12.72 18.32 -38.97
CA LEU A 417 14.10 18.35 -38.50
C LEU A 417 14.95 19.45 -39.16
N ASN A 418 14.67 19.82 -40.41
CA ASN A 418 15.42 20.88 -41.11
C ASN A 418 14.86 22.28 -40.80
N GLU A 419 13.54 22.45 -40.71
CA GLU A 419 12.85 23.72 -40.45
C GLU A 419 13.27 24.35 -39.11
N LYS A 420 13.47 23.51 -38.09
CA LYS A 420 13.99 23.88 -36.78
C LYS A 420 15.47 24.32 -36.77
N LYS A 421 16.14 24.38 -37.93
CA LYS A 421 17.62 24.57 -38.08
C LYS A 421 18.47 23.52 -37.35
N ILE A 422 17.86 22.42 -36.89
CA ILE A 422 18.48 21.44 -35.99
C ILE A 422 19.71 20.76 -36.61
N TRP A 423 19.70 20.51 -37.92
CA TRP A 423 20.74 19.73 -38.64
C TRP A 423 21.77 20.55 -39.44
N LYS A 424 21.92 21.85 -39.16
CA LYS A 424 23.16 22.57 -39.51
C LYS A 424 24.25 22.34 -38.46
#